data_AF-A0A2D8REA7-F1
#
_entry.id   AF-A0A2D8REA7-F1
#
_cell.length_a   1.000
_cell.length_b   1.000
_cell.length_c   1.000
_cell.angle_alpha   90.00
_cell.angle_beta   90.00
_cell.angle_gamma   90.00
#
_symmetry.space_group_name_H-M   'P 1'
#
loop_
_entity.id
_entity.type
_entity.pdbx_description
1 polymer ?
#
loop_
_entity_poly.entity_id
_entity_poly.type
_entity_poly.pdbx_seq_one_letter_code
_entity_poly.pdbx_strand_id
1 'polypeptide(L)'
;MPNSSHFRISGPLAFVALTALSAPAQTGSKHSKTESAAACSDPQLQAAADDFRELRTTPGHFDGAGWRPEVDAYDGKKHKLMQKLAKDAIERELSVDCLLRLLGKADEQMAGGSAGGTALLSQVEWQTGQATQAGELLIYNWRGRHDRLVFLAIDDKLLASGWALAYE
;
A
#
# COMPACT_ATOMS: atom_id res chain seq x y z
N MET A 1 40.98 -69.20 14.24
CA MET A 1 41.90 -68.79 15.32
C MET A 1 41.94 -67.27 15.35
N PRO A 2 41.99 -66.68 16.55
CA PRO A 2 41.37 -65.40 16.86
C PRO A 2 42.36 -64.25 16.78
N ASN A 3 41.88 -63.02 16.68
CA ASN A 3 42.52 -61.97 17.46
C ASN A 3 41.50 -60.93 17.93
N SER A 4 41.07 -61.13 19.17
CA SER A 4 40.55 -60.06 20.02
C SER A 4 41.75 -59.26 20.51
N SER A 5 41.66 -57.92 20.52
CA SER A 5 42.12 -57.14 21.66
C SER A 5 41.63 -55.70 21.58
N HIS A 6 41.00 -55.33 22.68
CA HIS A 6 40.50 -54.03 23.08
C HIS A 6 41.61 -52.96 23.07
N PHE A 7 41.24 -51.73 22.78
CA PHE A 7 41.71 -50.61 23.61
C PHE A 7 40.65 -49.51 23.67
N ARG A 8 40.19 -49.25 24.89
CA ARG A 8 39.33 -48.13 25.26
C ARG A 8 40.22 -46.89 25.39
N ILE A 9 39.83 -45.76 24.80
CA ILE A 9 40.33 -44.46 25.24
C ILE A 9 39.12 -43.57 25.52
N SER A 10 38.98 -43.32 26.82
CA SER A 10 38.16 -42.31 27.45
C SER A 10 38.76 -40.94 27.16
N GLY A 11 37.95 -39.97 26.72
CA GLY A 11 38.38 -38.58 26.50
C GLY A 11 37.16 -37.66 26.35
N PRO A 12 37.18 -36.45 26.93
CA PRO A 12 36.02 -35.84 27.55
C PRO A 12 35.01 -35.22 26.59
N LEU A 13 33.74 -35.32 26.98
CA LEU A 13 32.62 -34.50 26.50
C LEU A 13 32.96 -33.01 26.69
N ALA A 14 33.23 -32.31 25.60
CA ALA A 14 33.15 -30.86 25.58
C ALA A 14 31.68 -30.45 25.55
N PHE A 15 31.11 -30.20 26.74
CA PHE A 15 29.87 -29.43 26.86
C PHE A 15 30.18 -27.98 26.47
N VAL A 16 29.93 -27.62 25.21
CA VAL A 16 29.78 -26.21 24.85
C VAL A 16 28.39 -25.80 25.30
N ALA A 17 28.34 -25.01 26.37
CA ALA A 17 27.13 -24.36 26.82
C ALA A 17 26.66 -23.40 25.72
N LEU A 18 25.65 -23.82 24.97
CA LEU A 18 24.91 -22.93 24.07
C LEU A 18 24.08 -22.01 24.95
N THR A 19 24.60 -20.81 25.22
CA THR A 19 23.81 -19.73 25.82
C THR A 19 22.73 -19.35 24.82
N ALA A 20 21.52 -19.88 25.03
CA ALA A 20 20.32 -19.40 24.38
C ALA A 20 20.12 -17.93 24.78
N LEU A 21 20.53 -17.03 23.91
CA LEU A 21 20.19 -15.62 24.00
C LEU A 21 18.67 -15.54 23.80
N SER A 22 17.92 -15.50 24.90
CA SER A 22 16.49 -15.20 24.88
C SER A 22 16.32 -13.78 24.35
N ALA A 23 15.97 -13.66 23.08
CA ALA A 23 15.45 -12.43 22.53
C ALA A 23 14.09 -12.14 23.21
N PRO A 24 13.84 -10.92 23.70
CA PRO A 24 12.52 -10.56 24.18
C PRO A 24 11.55 -10.62 22.99
N ALA A 25 10.52 -11.45 23.11
CA ALA A 25 9.37 -11.43 22.24
C ALA A 25 8.78 -10.01 22.26
N GLN A 26 8.90 -9.30 21.13
CA GLN A 26 8.25 -8.01 20.96
C GLN A 26 6.74 -8.21 21.06
N THR A 27 6.20 -7.65 22.13
CA THR A 27 4.79 -7.65 22.48
C THR A 27 4.03 -6.78 21.48
N GLY A 28 2.98 -7.38 20.92
CA GLY A 28 1.83 -6.80 20.22
C GLY A 28 1.83 -5.30 19.93
N SER A 29 1.82 -5.00 18.64
CA SER A 29 1.51 -3.72 18.01
C SER A 29 0.23 -3.08 18.58
N LYS A 30 0.37 -2.15 19.53
CA LYS A 30 -0.68 -1.19 19.92
C LYS A 30 -0.44 0.22 19.40
N HIS A 31 0.70 0.46 18.75
CA HIS A 31 1.10 1.79 18.28
C HIS A 31 0.50 2.15 16.92
N SER A 32 0.14 1.17 16.07
CA SER A 32 -0.28 1.46 14.69
C SER A 32 -1.64 2.16 14.54
N LYS A 33 -2.59 1.98 15.46
CA LYS A 33 -3.95 2.53 15.28
C LYS A 33 -4.08 4.00 15.71
N THR A 34 -3.42 4.38 16.79
CA THR A 34 -3.47 5.75 17.33
C THR A 34 -2.70 6.73 16.44
N GLU A 35 -1.57 6.29 15.88
CA GLU A 35 -0.72 7.10 15.02
C GLU A 35 -1.36 7.32 13.64
N SER A 36 -1.98 6.28 13.05
CA SER A 36 -2.77 6.41 11.82
C SER A 36 -4.00 7.31 12.00
N ALA A 37 -4.66 7.26 13.17
CA ALA A 37 -5.79 8.15 13.46
C ALA A 37 -5.36 9.62 13.58
N ALA A 38 -4.23 9.90 14.21
CA ALA A 38 -3.68 11.26 14.30
C ALA A 38 -3.25 11.80 12.93
N ALA A 39 -2.58 10.97 12.11
CA ALA A 39 -2.22 11.33 10.74
C ALA A 39 -3.46 11.64 9.88
N CYS A 40 -4.56 10.91 10.09
CA CYS A 40 -5.82 11.13 9.41
C CYS A 40 -6.45 12.49 9.72
N SER A 41 -6.19 13.06 10.90
CA SER A 41 -6.75 14.34 11.34
C SER A 41 -5.83 15.53 11.05
N ASP A 42 -4.73 15.34 10.31
CA ASP A 42 -3.85 16.42 9.87
C ASP A 42 -4.64 17.46 9.03
N PRO A 43 -4.66 18.74 9.43
CA PRO A 43 -5.46 19.76 8.75
C PRO A 43 -5.08 19.99 7.29
N GLN A 44 -3.80 19.86 6.92
CA GLN A 44 -3.35 20.04 5.55
C GLN A 44 -3.75 18.86 4.66
N LEU A 45 -3.68 17.65 5.22
CA LEU A 45 -4.14 16.44 4.55
C LEU A 45 -5.66 16.49 4.33
N GLN A 46 -6.41 16.91 5.34
CA GLN A 46 -7.87 17.09 5.26
C GLN A 46 -8.23 18.14 4.21
N ALA A 47 -7.59 19.31 4.22
CA ALA A 47 -7.87 20.35 3.21
C ALA A 47 -7.59 19.88 1.78
N ALA A 48 -6.50 19.14 1.55
CA ALA A 48 -6.21 18.57 0.23
C ALA A 48 -7.24 17.50 -0.17
N ALA A 49 -7.69 16.69 0.80
CA ALA A 49 -8.70 15.68 0.59
C ALA A 49 -10.08 16.30 0.28
N ASP A 50 -10.46 17.38 0.96
CA ASP A 50 -11.68 18.15 0.72
C ASP A 50 -11.70 18.70 -0.71
N ASP A 51 -10.62 19.38 -1.11
CA ASP A 51 -10.43 19.90 -2.48
C ASP A 51 -10.52 18.77 -3.53
N PHE A 52 -9.94 17.60 -3.24
CA PHE A 52 -10.02 16.45 -4.14
C PHE A 52 -11.45 15.95 -4.26
N ARG A 53 -12.17 15.80 -3.14
CA ARG A 53 -13.55 15.29 -3.14
C ARG A 53 -14.49 16.24 -3.89
N GLU A 54 -14.29 17.55 -3.77
CA GLU A 54 -15.00 18.54 -4.59
C GLU A 54 -14.78 18.28 -6.09
N LEU A 55 -13.52 18.26 -6.54
CA LEU A 55 -13.17 18.03 -7.95
C LEU A 55 -13.54 16.63 -8.46
N ARG A 56 -13.69 15.65 -7.55
CA ARG A 56 -14.17 14.31 -7.88
C ARG A 56 -15.64 14.32 -8.29
N THR A 57 -16.43 15.25 -7.78
CA THR A 57 -17.86 15.39 -8.11
C THR A 57 -18.14 16.35 -9.27
N THR A 58 -17.15 17.13 -9.70
CA THR A 58 -17.26 18.04 -10.85
C THR A 58 -17.17 17.27 -12.17
N PRO A 59 -18.21 17.30 -13.04
CA PRO A 59 -18.17 16.62 -14.33
C PRO A 59 -17.13 17.25 -15.27
N GLY A 60 -16.25 16.40 -15.81
CA GLY A 60 -15.25 16.77 -16.83
C GLY A 60 -15.61 16.28 -18.23
N HIS A 61 -14.68 16.46 -19.17
CA HIS A 61 -14.83 16.00 -20.55
C HIS A 61 -15.18 14.51 -20.65
N PHE A 62 -14.50 13.70 -19.84
CA PHE A 62 -14.68 12.25 -19.81
C PHE A 62 -15.98 11.79 -19.14
N ASP A 63 -16.72 12.72 -18.54
CA ASP A 63 -18.06 12.52 -17.99
C ASP A 63 -19.15 13.12 -18.91
N GLY A 64 -18.79 13.51 -20.13
CA GLY A 64 -19.70 14.08 -21.13
C GLY A 64 -19.91 15.59 -21.01
N ALA A 65 -19.18 16.28 -20.12
CA ALA A 65 -19.19 17.74 -20.04
C ALA A 65 -18.18 18.39 -21.01
N GLY A 66 -18.10 19.71 -21.00
CA GLY A 66 -17.01 20.43 -21.66
C GLY A 66 -15.67 20.21 -20.94
N TRP A 67 -14.57 20.37 -21.67
CA TRP A 67 -13.22 20.29 -21.12
C TRP A 67 -12.99 21.29 -19.98
N ARG A 68 -12.50 20.80 -18.85
CA ARG A 68 -12.15 21.57 -17.65
C ARG A 68 -10.71 21.29 -17.26
N PRO A 69 -9.77 22.23 -17.49
CA PRO A 69 -8.35 22.00 -17.22
C PRO A 69 -8.06 21.51 -15.79
N GLU A 70 -8.81 21.99 -14.80
CA GLU A 70 -8.65 21.62 -13.40
C GLU A 70 -9.05 20.17 -13.07
N VAL A 71 -9.95 19.56 -13.86
CA VAL A 71 -10.43 18.18 -13.69
C VAL A 71 -9.75 17.24 -14.68
N ASP A 72 -9.64 17.67 -15.94
CA ASP A 72 -9.28 16.83 -17.07
C ASP A 72 -7.81 16.93 -17.47
N ALA A 73 -7.09 18.02 -17.16
CA ALA A 73 -5.72 18.16 -17.64
C ALA A 73 -4.75 17.28 -16.84
N TYR A 74 -3.78 16.72 -17.55
CA TYR A 74 -2.58 16.20 -16.91
C TYR A 74 -1.87 17.36 -16.22
N ASP A 75 -1.40 17.11 -15.00
CA ASP A 75 -0.87 18.17 -14.12
C ASP A 75 -1.90 19.25 -13.72
N GLY A 76 -3.18 19.03 -14.01
CA GLY A 76 -4.31 19.81 -13.52
C GLY A 76 -4.52 19.63 -12.01
N LYS A 77 -5.40 20.46 -11.43
CA LYS A 77 -5.60 20.51 -9.96
C LYS A 77 -5.98 19.14 -9.39
N LYS A 78 -6.93 18.43 -10.01
CA LYS A 78 -7.36 17.09 -9.57
C LYS A 78 -6.22 16.07 -9.62
N HIS A 79 -5.47 16.04 -10.73
CA HIS A 79 -4.33 15.13 -10.88
C HIS A 79 -3.24 15.39 -9.82
N LYS A 80 -2.86 16.65 -9.60
CA LYS A 80 -1.89 17.04 -8.57
C LYS A 80 -2.33 16.63 -7.17
N LEU A 81 -3.60 16.82 -6.84
CA LEU A 81 -4.15 16.41 -5.55
C LEU A 81 -4.11 14.89 -5.40
N MET A 82 -4.48 14.13 -6.43
CA MET A 82 -4.37 12.67 -6.40
C MET A 82 -2.94 12.20 -6.16
N GLN A 83 -1.96 12.79 -6.86
CA GLN A 83 -0.54 12.47 -6.65
C GLN A 83 -0.07 12.80 -5.23
N LYS A 84 -0.41 14.00 -4.73
CA LYS A 84 -0.04 14.45 -3.38
C LYS A 84 -0.64 13.53 -2.33
N LEU A 85 -1.94 13.28 -2.40
CA LEU A 85 -2.67 12.45 -1.44
C LEU A 85 -2.17 11.00 -1.46
N ALA A 86 -1.87 10.46 -2.64
CA ALA A 86 -1.30 9.12 -2.77
C ALA A 86 0.07 9.02 -2.09
N LYS A 87 0.95 9.99 -2.33
CA LYS A 87 2.26 10.07 -1.70
C LYS A 87 2.13 10.20 -0.18
N ASP A 88 1.36 11.17 0.30
CA ASP A 88 1.13 11.39 1.74
C ASP A 88 0.55 10.14 2.41
N ALA A 89 -0.34 9.42 1.74
CA ALA A 89 -0.96 8.23 2.29
C ALA A 89 0.04 7.11 2.58
N ILE A 90 1.04 6.93 1.70
CA ILE A 90 2.11 5.95 1.90
C ILE A 90 3.14 6.46 2.91
N GLU A 91 3.61 7.70 2.79
CA GLU A 91 4.65 8.26 3.67
C GLU A 91 4.19 8.39 5.13
N ARG A 92 2.89 8.56 5.35
CA ARG A 92 2.29 8.65 6.69
C ARG A 92 1.70 7.32 7.18
N GLU A 93 1.93 6.23 6.46
CA GLU A 93 1.44 4.88 6.79
C GLU A 93 -0.07 4.87 7.12
N LEU A 94 -0.87 5.53 6.27
CA LEU A 94 -2.31 5.59 6.50
C LEU A 94 -2.94 4.20 6.42
N SER A 95 -3.99 4.01 7.21
CA SER A 95 -4.84 2.83 7.13
C SER A 95 -5.78 2.92 5.93
N VAL A 96 -6.34 1.77 5.52
CA VAL A 96 -7.37 1.74 4.46
C VAL A 96 -8.59 2.54 4.91
N ASP A 97 -9.01 2.40 6.17
CA ASP A 97 -10.12 3.20 6.74
C ASP A 97 -9.85 4.71 6.61
N CYS A 98 -8.64 5.16 6.98
CA CYS A 98 -8.32 6.57 6.86
C CYS A 98 -8.33 7.05 5.41
N LEU A 99 -7.76 6.27 4.49
CA LEU A 99 -7.76 6.58 3.06
C LEU A 99 -9.20 6.76 2.53
N LEU A 100 -10.08 5.83 2.88
CA LEU A 100 -11.48 5.87 2.46
C LEU A 100 -12.24 7.06 3.08
N ARG A 101 -11.90 7.48 4.30
CA ARG A 101 -12.45 8.71 4.89
C ARG A 101 -11.95 9.98 4.19
N LEU A 102 -10.68 10.02 3.80
CA LEU A 102 -10.09 11.18 3.12
C LEU A 102 -10.55 11.27 1.65
N LEU A 103 -10.42 10.20 0.88
CA LEU A 103 -10.68 10.21 -0.56
C LEU A 103 -12.14 9.89 -0.91
N GLY A 104 -12.90 9.38 0.05
CA GLY A 104 -14.19 8.75 -0.20
C GLY A 104 -14.03 7.29 -0.63
N LYS A 105 -15.15 6.65 -0.96
CA LYS A 105 -15.15 5.26 -1.44
C LYS A 105 -14.34 5.17 -2.74
N ALA A 106 -13.47 4.15 -2.83
CA ALA A 106 -12.85 3.74 -4.07
C ALA A 106 -13.90 3.38 -5.13
N ASP A 107 -13.61 3.68 -6.39
CA ASP A 107 -14.51 3.36 -7.51
C ASP A 107 -14.61 1.85 -7.74
N GLU A 108 -13.47 1.16 -7.62
CA GLU A 108 -13.38 -0.28 -7.71
C GLU A 108 -12.51 -0.81 -6.55
N GLN A 109 -12.88 -1.97 -6.02
CA GLN A 109 -12.10 -2.71 -5.03
C GLN A 109 -12.00 -4.16 -5.50
N MET A 110 -10.80 -4.73 -5.49
CA MET A 110 -10.61 -6.13 -5.90
C MET A 110 -9.41 -6.79 -5.26
N ALA A 111 -9.45 -8.12 -5.17
CA ALA A 111 -8.29 -8.91 -4.74
C ALA A 111 -7.23 -8.95 -5.85
N GLY A 112 -5.99 -8.58 -5.51
CA GLY A 112 -4.84 -8.64 -6.40
C GLY A 112 -4.52 -10.05 -6.89
N GLY A 113 -4.90 -11.09 -6.14
CA GLY A 113 -4.75 -12.49 -6.53
C GLY A 113 -5.84 -13.01 -7.49
N SER A 114 -6.85 -12.20 -7.82
CA SER A 114 -7.81 -12.53 -8.88
C SER A 114 -7.18 -12.36 -10.26
N ALA A 115 -7.79 -12.94 -11.31
CA ALA A 115 -7.29 -12.79 -12.68
C ALA A 115 -7.22 -11.32 -13.11
N GLY A 116 -8.26 -10.53 -12.83
CA GLY A 116 -8.28 -9.10 -13.12
C GLY A 116 -7.30 -8.30 -12.25
N GLY A 117 -7.17 -8.66 -10.97
CA GLY A 117 -6.22 -8.01 -10.06
C GLY A 117 -4.77 -8.25 -10.47
N THR A 118 -4.44 -9.47 -10.89
CA THR A 118 -3.09 -9.84 -11.36
C THR A 118 -2.73 -9.07 -12.62
N ALA A 119 -3.67 -9.00 -13.58
CA ALA A 119 -3.48 -8.22 -14.80
C ALA A 119 -3.27 -6.74 -14.48
N LEU A 120 -4.07 -6.17 -13.57
CA LEU A 120 -3.92 -4.77 -13.16
C LEU A 120 -2.57 -4.52 -12.49
N LEU A 121 -2.14 -5.35 -11.54
CA LEU A 121 -0.85 -5.22 -10.86
C LEU A 121 0.33 -5.12 -11.83
N SER A 122 0.28 -5.83 -12.96
CA SER A 122 1.33 -5.79 -13.99
C SER A 122 1.33 -4.53 -14.86
N GLN A 123 0.23 -3.77 -14.88
CA GLN A 123 0.06 -2.55 -15.67
C GLN A 123 0.29 -1.27 -14.86
N VAL A 124 0.31 -1.37 -13.53
CA VAL A 124 0.48 -0.21 -12.66
C VAL A 124 1.94 0.25 -12.66
N GLU A 125 2.12 1.53 -12.96
CA GLU A 125 3.37 2.25 -12.74
C GLU A 125 3.44 2.70 -11.28
N TRP A 126 4.10 1.88 -10.46
CA TRP A 126 4.27 2.15 -9.04
C TRP A 126 5.16 3.37 -8.82
N GLN A 127 4.61 4.39 -8.16
CA GLN A 127 5.33 5.60 -7.79
C GLN A 127 5.90 5.52 -6.38
N THR A 128 5.24 4.74 -5.52
CA THR A 128 5.64 4.53 -4.12
C THR A 128 5.55 3.05 -3.78
N GLY A 129 6.51 2.56 -2.99
CA GLY A 129 6.60 1.15 -2.63
C GLY A 129 6.81 0.23 -3.84
N GLN A 130 6.54 -1.07 -3.64
CA GLN A 130 6.46 -2.05 -4.72
C GLN A 130 5.38 -3.08 -4.39
N ALA A 131 4.63 -3.50 -5.40
CA ALA A 131 3.70 -4.62 -5.29
C ALA A 131 4.47 -5.96 -5.31
N THR A 132 5.00 -6.37 -4.16
CA THR A 132 5.76 -7.61 -4.02
C THR A 132 4.88 -8.83 -3.74
N GLN A 133 3.60 -8.63 -3.46
CA GLN A 133 2.64 -9.69 -3.15
C GLN A 133 1.20 -9.23 -3.44
N ALA A 134 0.30 -10.20 -3.59
CA ALA A 134 -1.12 -9.93 -3.78
C ALA A 134 -1.75 -9.38 -2.50
N GLY A 135 -2.49 -8.28 -2.62
CA GLY A 135 -3.27 -7.65 -1.55
C GLY A 135 -4.60 -7.14 -2.07
N GLU A 136 -5.30 -6.33 -1.28
CA GLU A 136 -6.45 -5.58 -1.74
C GLU A 136 -6.00 -4.42 -2.64
N LEU A 137 -6.69 -4.22 -3.76
CA LEU A 137 -6.48 -3.09 -4.65
C LEU A 137 -7.64 -2.11 -4.49
N LEU A 138 -7.31 -0.86 -4.17
CA LEU A 138 -8.27 0.26 -4.09
C LEU A 138 -8.03 1.18 -5.29
N ILE A 139 -9.03 1.32 -6.14
CA ILE A 139 -8.88 1.97 -7.46
C ILE A 139 -9.74 3.24 -7.50
N TYR A 140 -9.10 4.34 -7.85
CA TYR A 140 -9.73 5.65 -8.04
C TYR A 140 -9.58 6.08 -9.51
N ASN A 141 -10.71 6.16 -10.19
CA ASN A 141 -10.78 6.54 -11.59
C ASN A 141 -10.53 8.03 -11.77
N TRP A 142 -9.79 8.33 -12.83
CA TRP A 142 -9.60 9.65 -13.39
C TRP A 142 -9.87 9.57 -14.89
N ARG A 143 -10.41 10.66 -15.47
CA ARG A 143 -10.77 10.73 -16.90
C ARG A 143 -11.60 9.53 -17.40
N GLY A 144 -12.73 9.25 -16.74
CA GLY A 144 -13.67 8.24 -17.24
C GLY A 144 -13.11 6.81 -17.29
N ARG A 145 -12.26 6.42 -16.32
CA ARG A 145 -11.56 5.11 -16.20
C ARG A 145 -10.34 4.94 -17.10
N HIS A 146 -10.03 5.94 -17.93
CA HIS A 146 -8.86 5.92 -18.80
C HIS A 146 -7.55 5.88 -17.99
N ASP A 147 -7.45 6.76 -16.99
CA ASP A 147 -6.29 6.85 -16.11
C ASP A 147 -6.75 6.53 -14.68
N ARG A 148 -6.05 5.65 -13.97
CA ARG A 148 -6.51 5.19 -12.65
C ARG A 148 -5.40 5.25 -11.64
N LEU A 149 -5.68 5.83 -10.47
CA LEU A 149 -4.82 5.74 -9.30
C LEU A 149 -5.15 4.46 -8.55
N VAL A 150 -4.14 3.64 -8.26
CA VAL A 150 -4.28 2.35 -7.61
C VAL A 150 -3.46 2.36 -6.32
N PHE A 151 -4.07 1.92 -5.22
CA PHE A 151 -3.37 1.59 -3.98
C PHE A 151 -3.36 0.08 -3.78
N LEU A 152 -2.24 -0.44 -3.30
CA LEU A 152 -2.12 -1.80 -2.77
C LEU A 152 -2.17 -1.75 -1.24
N ALA A 153 -3.08 -2.53 -0.66
CA ALA A 153 -3.25 -2.65 0.78
C ALA A 153 -3.13 -4.10 1.26
N ILE A 154 -2.52 -4.29 2.43
CA ILE A 154 -2.41 -5.58 3.12
C ILE A 154 -2.60 -5.33 4.61
N ASP A 155 -3.45 -6.13 5.26
CA ASP A 155 -3.73 -6.04 6.69
C ASP A 155 -4.05 -4.60 7.17
N ASP A 156 -4.94 -3.91 6.44
CA ASP A 156 -5.36 -2.51 6.68
C ASP A 156 -4.23 -1.46 6.50
N LYS A 157 -3.09 -1.82 5.91
CA LYS A 157 -1.98 -0.90 5.63
C LYS A 157 -1.80 -0.67 4.15
N LEU A 158 -1.62 0.59 3.76
CA LEU A 158 -1.24 0.93 2.40
C LEU A 158 0.26 0.69 2.21
N LEU A 159 0.63 -0.10 1.20
CA LEU A 159 2.02 -0.46 0.93
C LEU A 159 2.59 0.25 -0.29
N ALA A 160 1.76 0.54 -1.28
CA ALA A 160 2.19 1.11 -2.54
C ALA A 160 1.05 1.89 -3.20
N SER A 161 1.42 2.86 -4.03
CA SER A 161 0.49 3.52 -4.94
C SER A 161 1.12 3.75 -6.31
N GLY A 162 0.29 3.74 -7.35
CA GLY A 162 0.74 3.92 -8.72
C GLY A 162 -0.39 4.22 -9.69
N TRP A 163 -0.02 4.44 -10.95
CA TRP A 163 -0.97 4.77 -12.00
C TRP A 163 -1.11 3.61 -12.99
N ALA A 164 -2.35 3.22 -13.28
CA ALA A 164 -2.67 2.44 -14.46
C ALA A 164 -3.17 3.40 -15.54
N LEU A 165 -2.30 3.74 -16.49
CA LEU A 165 -2.57 4.67 -17.59
C LEU A 165 -2.97 3.88 -18.84
N ALA A 166 -3.98 4.33 -19.57
CA ALA A 166 -4.40 3.67 -20.82
C ALA A 166 -3.58 4.08 -22.05
N TYR A 167 -2.76 5.15 -21.96
CA TYR A 167 -1.82 5.58 -23.00
C TYR A 167 -2.40 5.75 -24.43
N GLU A 168 -3.69 6.07 -24.56
CA GLU A 168 -4.35 6.31 -25.86
C GLU A 168 -4.10 7.72 -26.44
#